data_AF-A0A538JFY7-F1
#
_entry.id   AF-A0A538JFY7-F1
#
_cell.length_a   1.000
_cell.length_b   1.000
_cell.length_c   1.000
_cell.angle_alpha   90.00
_cell.angle_beta   90.00
_cell.angle_gamma   90.00
#
_symmetry.space_group_name_H-M   'P 1'
#
loop_
_entity.id
_entity.type
_entity.pdbx_description
1 polymer ?
#
loop_
_entity_poly.entity_id
_entity_poly.type
_entity_poly.pdbx_seq_one_letter_code
_entity_poly.pdbx_strand_id
1 'polypeptide(L)'
;MSDVDLVVLAYVAGQDVPLEEDERNAALRRALFVFAAGGALNRDPAMDDPAVIELAGDIDSAERRAALAAAVERLDGDQEALDRLRDPETAWRAYACALLADALGEDDDEP
;
A
#
# COMPACT_ATOMS: atom_id res chain seq x y z
N MET A 1 13.98 -3.77 12.25
CA MET A 1 12.58 -3.76 11.83
C MET A 1 12.56 -3.68 10.32
N SER A 2 11.72 -4.49 9.67
CA SER A 2 11.68 -4.57 8.21
C SER A 2 10.55 -3.67 7.68
N ASP A 3 10.72 -3.11 6.48
CA ASP A 3 9.63 -2.38 5.81
C ASP A 3 8.42 -3.28 5.58
N VAL A 4 8.63 -4.60 5.51
CA VAL A 4 7.57 -5.61 5.41
C VAL A 4 6.58 -5.52 6.59
N ASP A 5 7.06 -5.31 7.82
CA ASP A 5 6.18 -5.22 9.00
C ASP A 5 5.24 -4.01 8.90
N LEU A 6 5.75 -2.87 8.41
CA LEU A 6 4.97 -1.65 8.17
C LEU A 6 3.94 -1.86 7.07
N VAL A 7 4.36 -2.47 5.96
CA VAL A 7 3.51 -2.78 4.80
C VAL A 7 2.37 -3.71 5.20
N VAL A 8 2.65 -4.78 5.95
CA VAL A 8 1.63 -5.73 6.43
C VAL A 8 0.64 -5.06 7.37
N LEU A 9 1.11 -4.31 8.37
CA LEU A 9 0.21 -3.61 9.30
C LEU A 9 -0.64 -2.56 8.59
N ALA A 10 -0.07 -1.81 7.66
CA ALA A 10 -0.80 -0.83 6.85
C ALA A 10 -1.84 -1.49 5.95
N TYR A 11 -1.56 -2.67 5.39
CA TYR A 11 -2.52 -3.45 4.62
C TYR A 11 -3.72 -3.89 5.44
N VAL A 12 -3.47 -4.38 6.67
CA VAL A 12 -4.52 -4.80 7.61
C VAL A 12 -5.38 -3.60 8.03
N ALA A 13 -4.77 -2.48 8.40
CA ALA A 13 -5.50 -1.24 8.69
C ALA A 13 -6.29 -0.74 7.47
N GLY A 14 -5.71 -0.89 6.28
CA GLY A 14 -6.26 -0.45 5.01
C GLY A 14 -7.54 -1.14 4.59
N GLN A 15 -7.87 -2.31 5.16
CA GLN A 15 -9.13 -3.01 4.87
C GLN A 15 -10.37 -2.20 5.28
N ASP A 16 -10.23 -1.26 6.22
CA ASP A 16 -11.30 -0.36 6.66
C ASP A 16 -11.38 0.94 5.84
N VAL A 17 -10.49 1.15 4.85
CA VAL A 17 -10.47 2.36 4.02
C VAL A 17 -11.58 2.28 2.96
N PRO A 18 -12.44 3.31 2.82
CA PRO A 18 -13.49 3.33 1.80
C PRO A 18 -12.89 3.61 0.41
N LEU A 19 -12.38 2.56 -0.22
CA LEU A 19 -11.85 2.59 -1.58
C LEU A 19 -12.66 1.62 -2.43
N GLU A 20 -13.34 2.15 -3.46
CA GLU A 20 -14.13 1.31 -4.36
C GLU A 20 -13.21 0.39 -5.17
N GLU A 21 -13.65 -0.85 -5.37
CA GLU A 21 -12.85 -1.87 -6.05
C GLU A 21 -12.48 -1.47 -7.49
N ASP A 22 -13.40 -0.87 -8.23
CA ASP A 22 -13.14 -0.39 -9.60
C ASP A 22 -12.06 0.70 -9.62
N GLU A 23 -12.12 1.63 -8.68
CA GLU A 23 -11.13 2.70 -8.53
C GLU A 23 -9.76 2.15 -8.13
N ARG A 24 -9.74 1.26 -7.13
CA ARG A 24 -8.53 0.53 -6.71
C ARG A 24 -7.89 -0.18 -7.89
N ASN A 25 -8.66 -0.98 -8.62
CA ASN A 25 -8.17 -1.78 -9.74
C ASN A 25 -7.69 -0.90 -10.90
N ALA A 26 -8.34 0.24 -11.15
CA ALA A 26 -7.88 1.20 -12.15
C ALA A 26 -6.56 1.87 -11.76
N ALA A 27 -6.37 2.22 -10.49
CA ALA A 27 -5.09 2.74 -9.97
C ALA A 27 -3.99 1.66 -9.99
N LEU A 28 -4.29 0.44 -9.55
CA LEU A 28 -3.35 -0.68 -9.55
C LEU A 28 -2.83 -1.01 -10.95
N ARG A 29 -3.70 -1.10 -11.96
CA ARG A 29 -3.26 -1.34 -13.35
C ARG A 29 -2.27 -0.29 -13.82
N ARG A 30 -2.51 0.99 -13.50
CA ARG A 30 -1.59 2.09 -13.84
C ARG A 30 -0.25 1.94 -13.11
N ALA A 31 -0.29 1.64 -11.82
CA ALA A 31 0.92 1.40 -11.02
C ALA A 31 1.74 0.20 -11.53
N LEU A 32 1.08 -0.90 -11.90
CA LEU A 32 1.72 -2.08 -12.50
C LEU A 32 2.43 -1.73 -13.82
N PHE A 33 1.84 -0.91 -14.68
CA PHE A 33 2.51 -0.43 -15.89
C PHE A 33 3.76 0.41 -15.58
N VAL A 34 3.70 1.28 -14.56
CA VAL A 34 4.86 2.06 -14.10
C VAL A 34 5.94 1.12 -13.54
N PHE A 35 5.55 0.12 -12.76
CA PHE A 35 6.46 -0.86 -12.17
C PHE A 35 7.16 -1.70 -13.24
N ALA A 36 6.41 -2.19 -14.24
CA ALA A 36 6.93 -2.93 -15.39
C ALA A 36 7.93 -2.09 -16.22
N ALA A 37 7.69 -0.78 -16.35
CA ALA A 37 8.60 0.11 -17.05
C ALA A 37 9.94 0.30 -16.30
N GLY A 38 9.94 0.09 -14.98
CA GLY A 38 11.11 0.27 -14.10
C GLY A 38 12.08 -0.91 -14.06
N GLY A 39 11.73 -2.09 -14.61
CA GLY A 39 12.61 -3.24 -14.64
C GLY A 39 11.89 -4.57 -14.52
N ALA A 40 12.53 -5.54 -13.85
CA ALA A 40 11.98 -6.89 -13.71
C ALA A 40 10.80 -6.91 -12.73
N LEU A 41 9.71 -7.56 -13.14
CA LEU A 41 8.46 -7.70 -12.37
C LEU A 41 8.57 -8.68 -11.20
N ASN A 42 9.57 -9.56 -11.22
CA ASN A 42 9.80 -10.59 -10.21
C ASN A 42 10.48 -10.06 -8.93
N ARG A 43 10.18 -8.83 -8.52
CA ARG A 43 10.73 -8.20 -7.32
C ARG A 43 9.60 -7.61 -6.49
N ASP A 44 9.77 -7.64 -5.18
CA ASP A 44 8.86 -6.96 -4.26
C ASP A 44 8.96 -5.43 -4.45
N PRO A 45 7.84 -4.69 -4.49
CA PRO A 45 7.87 -3.24 -4.52
C PRO A 45 8.36 -2.68 -3.18
N ALA A 46 9.12 -1.59 -3.25
CA ALA A 46 9.53 -0.81 -2.08
C ALA A 46 8.63 0.43 -1.90
N MET A 47 8.48 0.94 -0.68
CA MET A 47 7.62 2.11 -0.39
C MET A 47 8.02 3.37 -1.17
N ASP A 48 9.30 3.50 -1.54
CA ASP A 48 9.85 4.62 -2.30
C ASP A 48 9.91 4.35 -3.82
N ASP A 49 9.43 3.19 -4.30
CA ASP A 49 9.37 2.92 -5.73
C ASP A 49 8.41 3.90 -6.43
N PRO A 50 8.72 4.38 -7.64
CA PRO A 50 7.87 5.30 -8.38
C PRO A 50 6.43 4.80 -8.55
N ALA A 51 6.25 3.49 -8.78
CA ALA A 51 4.93 2.88 -8.90
C ALA A 51 4.08 3.01 -7.62
N VAL A 52 4.72 2.88 -6.44
CA VAL A 52 4.05 3.03 -5.15
C VAL A 52 3.69 4.48 -4.89
N ILE A 53 4.59 5.42 -5.21
CA ILE A 53 4.35 6.85 -5.05
C ILE A 53 3.18 7.32 -5.94
N GLU A 54 3.16 6.88 -7.20
CA GLU A 54 2.06 7.19 -8.13
C GLU A 54 0.75 6.56 -7.67
N LEU A 55 0.76 5.29 -7.27
CA LEU A 55 -0.42 4.62 -6.71
C LEU A 55 -0.97 5.37 -5.49
N ALA A 56 -0.08 5.71 -4.55
CA ALA A 56 -0.44 6.45 -3.35
C ALA A 56 -1.07 7.81 -3.70
N GLY A 57 -0.59 8.49 -4.75
CA GLY A 57 -1.21 9.73 -5.24
C GLY A 57 -2.57 9.50 -5.91
N ASP A 58 -2.72 8.42 -6.67
CA ASP A 58 -3.93 8.09 -7.41
C ASP A 58 -5.13 7.76 -6.52
N ILE A 59 -4.92 7.02 -5.43
CA ILE A 59 -5.98 6.64 -4.49
C ILE A 59 -6.18 7.66 -3.36
N ASP A 60 -5.40 8.73 -3.36
CA ASP A 60 -5.35 9.70 -2.26
C ASP A 60 -6.65 10.46 -2.07
N SER A 61 -7.16 10.44 -0.84
CA SER A 61 -8.17 11.39 -0.40
C SER A 61 -8.02 11.67 1.09
N ALA A 62 -8.39 12.88 1.51
CA ALA A 62 -8.36 13.27 2.92
C ALA A 62 -9.22 12.34 3.81
N GLU A 63 -10.36 11.88 3.28
CA GLU A 63 -11.24 10.93 3.97
C GLU A 63 -10.56 9.58 4.16
N ARG A 64 -9.94 9.04 3.11
CA ARG A 64 -9.26 7.73 3.15
C ARG A 64 -8.03 7.74 4.04
N ARG A 65 -7.24 8.82 4.00
CA ARG A 65 -6.11 9.00 4.93
C ARG A 65 -6.55 9.04 6.38
N ALA A 66 -7.65 9.74 6.67
CA ALA A 66 -8.20 9.78 8.02
C ALA A 66 -8.73 8.41 8.46
N ALA A 67 -9.39 7.66 7.57
CA ALA A 67 -9.84 6.29 7.82
C ALA A 67 -8.67 5.35 8.14
N LEU A 68 -7.60 5.41 7.34
CA LEU A 68 -6.39 4.61 7.58
C LEU A 68 -5.74 4.96 8.92
N ALA A 69 -5.56 6.25 9.23
CA ALA A 69 -4.98 6.67 10.50
C ALA A 69 -5.82 6.19 11.71
N ALA A 70 -7.15 6.29 11.61
CA ALA A 70 -8.05 5.80 12.65
C ALA A 70 -8.05 4.26 12.78
N ALA A 71 -7.78 3.54 11.69
CA ALA A 71 -7.61 2.08 11.73
C ALA A 71 -6.26 1.69 12.35
N VAL A 72 -5.17 2.38 12.01
CA VAL A 72 -3.83 2.17 12.60
C VAL A 72 -3.87 2.34 14.12
N GLU A 73 -4.55 3.37 14.65
CA GLU A 73 -4.68 3.59 16.10
C GLU A 73 -5.46 2.49 16.84
N ARG A 74 -6.19 1.63 16.12
CA ARG A 74 -6.93 0.49 16.68
C ARG A 74 -6.19 -0.84 16.54
N LEU A 75 -5.06 -0.87 15.84
CA LEU A 75 -4.27 -2.09 15.69
C LEU A 75 -3.49 -2.41 16.96
N ASP A 76 -3.49 -3.69 17.32
CA ASP A 76 -2.54 -4.26 18.25
C ASP A 76 -1.37 -4.86 17.46
N GLY A 77 -0.13 -4.60 17.87
CA GLY A 77 1.04 -5.05 17.13
C GLY A 77 2.36 -4.57 17.72
N ASP A 78 3.42 -4.61 16.91
CA ASP A 78 4.73 -4.08 17.28
C ASP A 78 4.63 -2.55 17.49
N GLN A 79 4.97 -2.09 18.69
CA GLN A 79 4.82 -0.69 19.07
C GLN A 79 5.73 0.24 18.25
N GLU A 80 6.92 -0.20 17.86
CA GLU A 80 7.85 0.59 17.06
C GLU A 80 7.35 0.74 15.61
N ALA A 81 6.71 -0.31 15.08
CA ALA A 81 6.07 -0.27 13.77
C ALA A 81 4.83 0.64 13.78
N LEU A 82 3.98 0.50 14.79
CA LEU A 82 2.79 1.36 14.98
C LEU A 82 3.18 2.83 15.14
N ASP A 83 4.23 3.12 15.93
CA ASP A 83 4.73 4.50 16.10
C ASP A 83 5.18 5.13 14.78
N ARG A 84 5.73 4.34 13.84
CA ARG A 84 6.04 4.80 12.48
C ARG A 84 4.79 5.02 11.63
N LEU A 85 3.81 4.12 11.71
CA LEU A 85 2.54 4.24 10.99
C LEU A 85 1.65 5.39 11.52
N ARG A 86 2.01 6.04 12.63
CA ARG A 86 1.39 7.30 13.04
C ARG A 86 1.73 8.47 12.12
N ASP A 87 2.81 8.38 11.34
CA ASP A 87 3.07 9.34 10.27
C ASP A 87 2.13 9.05 9.09
N PRO A 88 1.21 9.98 8.74
CA PRO A 88 0.20 9.73 7.72
C PRO A 88 0.79 9.46 6.34
N GLU A 89 1.94 10.07 6.01
CA GLU A 89 2.61 9.85 4.73
C GLU A 89 3.20 8.44 4.66
N THR A 90 3.92 8.03 5.70
CA THR A 90 4.48 6.68 5.83
C THR A 90 3.38 5.61 5.79
N ALA A 91 2.30 5.76 6.56
CA ALA A 91 1.20 4.80 6.56
C ALA A 91 0.54 4.67 5.20
N TRP A 92 0.33 5.80 4.51
CA TRP A 92 -0.30 5.82 3.20
C TRP A 92 0.58 5.15 2.13
N ARG A 93 1.89 5.40 2.15
CA ARG A 93 2.84 4.73 1.25
C ARG A 93 2.96 3.23 1.55
N ALA A 94 3.00 2.85 2.83
CA ALA A 94 3.03 1.45 3.23
C ALA A 94 1.77 0.70 2.76
N TYR A 95 0.59 1.34 2.86
CA TYR A 95 -0.66 0.80 2.34
C TYR A 95 -0.64 0.63 0.82
N ALA A 96 -0.22 1.65 0.07
CA ALA A 96 -0.08 1.57 -1.39
C ALA A 96 0.93 0.50 -1.82
N CYS A 97 2.07 0.39 -1.12
CA CYS A 97 3.06 -0.64 -1.33
C CYS A 97 2.46 -2.04 -1.18
N ALA A 98 1.66 -2.25 -0.13
CA ALA A 98 1.00 -3.53 0.10
C ALA A 98 -0.01 -3.87 -1.00
N LEU A 99 -0.83 -2.91 -1.42
CA LEU A 99 -1.79 -3.10 -2.51
C LEU A 99 -1.10 -3.51 -3.82
N LEU A 100 0.05 -2.89 -4.12
CA LEU A 100 0.82 -3.24 -5.31
C LEU A 100 1.46 -4.63 -5.19
N ALA A 101 2.00 -4.97 -4.00
CA ALA A 101 2.58 -6.28 -3.75
C ALA A 101 1.54 -7.41 -3.85
N ASP A 102 0.33 -7.17 -3.32
CA ASP A 102 -0.83 -8.07 -3.41
C ASP A 102 -1.17 -8.35 -4.88
N ALA A 103 -1.31 -7.29 -5.70
CA ALA A 103 -1.61 -7.42 -7.12
C ALA A 103 -0.51 -8.14 -7.92
N LEU A 104 0.76 -7.90 -7.61
CA LEU A 104 1.89 -8.60 -8.24
C LEU A 104 1.90 -10.09 -7.89
N GLY A 105 1.50 -10.45 -6.66
CA GLY A 105 1.33 -11.85 -6.25
C GLY A 105 0.18 -12.55 -6.96
N GLU A 106 -0.91 -11.84 -7.26
CA GLU A 106 -2.04 -12.37 -8.03
C GLU A 106 -1.67 -12.64 -9.50
N ASP A 107 -0.82 -11.82 -10.12
CA ASP A 107 -0.38 -11.98 -11.52
C ASP A 107 0.61 -13.16 -11.74
N ASP A 108 1.35 -13.58 -10.71
CA ASP A 108 2.31 -14.70 -10.76
C ASP A 108 1.63 -16.09 -10.64
N ASP A 109 0.35 -16.14 -10.23
CA ASP A 109 -0.44 -17.37 -10.04
C ASP A 109 -1.25 -17.81 -11.29
N GLU A 110 -0.99 -17.22 -12.47
CA GLU A 110 -1.56 -17.71 -13.74
C GLU A 110 -0.84 -18.99 -14.23
N PRO A 111 -1.53 -20.15 -14.37
CA PRO A 111 -0.92 -21.46 -14.70
C PRO A 111 -0.53 -21.67 -16.17
#